data_AF-A0A1I3PKQ1-F1
#
_entry.id   AF-A0A1I3PKQ1-F1
#
_cell.length_a   1.000
_cell.length_b   1.000
_cell.length_c   1.000
_cell.angle_alpha   90.00
_cell.angle_beta   90.00
_cell.angle_gamma   90.00
#
_symmetry.space_group_name_H-M   'P 1'
#
loop_
_entity.id
_entity.type
_entity.pdbx_description
1 polymer ?
#
loop_
_entity_poly.entity_id
_entity_poly.type
_entity_poly.pdbx_seq_one_letter_code
_entity_poly.pdbx_strand_id
1 'polypeptide(L)'
;MKSMNAEKNINAANVIKRSIRRHFENNAIDEMRKTMINAANNHNFGAIYDYHKLKDGDNYPDLRSNMRTITQDLRNELGIINENQQGFVQAFKSKEFYIVHASENNLIDSTKKSLNLFSRATLMERKMTFCDYSGATQKDLSYLGNDRFVSFSLEVGRNPKKCKSRFGHHFYRIRYSGNKFSLMHSSMMLFDQLNPYLYLEGSANRERLFNHFNISAESRKQLEGRTIRRGDSSFSGFDNSINGLLYYILNDISKLCNEHDRKKLLSARSDDEFNLIINGLYRPEVRVPRMAGFLDGEYEYIKHGSSGCCIS
;
A
#
# COMPACT_ATOMS: atom_id res chain seq x y z
N MET A 1 11.20 11.71 41.82
CA MET A 1 12.30 10.79 41.44
C MET A 1 11.81 9.49 40.78
N LYS A 2 10.89 8.71 41.36
CA LYS A 2 10.35 7.48 40.73
C LYS A 2 9.62 7.72 39.38
N SER A 3 8.90 8.83 39.24
CA SER A 3 8.19 9.19 37.99
C SER A 3 9.14 9.53 36.83
N MET A 4 10.19 10.33 37.07
CA MET A 4 11.22 10.66 36.07
C MET A 4 11.99 9.44 35.56
N ASN A 5 12.25 8.45 36.42
CA ASN A 5 12.91 7.22 36.00
C ASN A 5 11.99 6.33 35.15
N ALA A 6 10.69 6.28 35.47
CA ALA A 6 9.71 5.56 34.65
C ALA A 6 9.57 6.18 33.25
N GLU A 7 9.51 7.51 33.16
CA GLU A 7 9.40 8.23 31.89
C GLU A 7 10.66 8.07 31.00
N LYS A 8 11.85 8.16 31.61
CA LYS A 8 13.12 7.87 30.90
C LYS A 8 13.17 6.42 30.38
N ASN A 9 12.71 5.45 31.17
CA ASN A 9 12.69 4.04 30.78
C ASN A 9 11.68 3.77 29.64
N ILE A 10 10.51 4.40 29.67
CA ILE A 10 9.52 4.33 28.59
C ILE A 10 10.09 4.90 27.29
N ASN A 11 10.80 6.04 27.38
CA ASN A 11 11.44 6.66 26.23
C ASN A 11 12.53 5.75 25.62
N ALA A 12 13.41 5.19 26.46
CA ALA A 12 14.45 4.26 26.01
C ALA A 12 13.87 3.01 25.33
N ALA A 13 12.84 2.39 25.92
CA ALA A 13 12.17 1.23 25.33
C ALA A 13 11.53 1.56 23.97
N ASN A 14 10.92 2.74 23.83
CA ASN A 14 10.34 3.19 22.57
C ASN A 14 11.41 3.45 21.50
N VAL A 15 12.56 4.03 21.87
CA VAL A 15 13.70 4.23 20.97
C VAL A 15 14.24 2.89 20.46
N ILE A 16 14.43 1.91 21.35
CA ILE A 16 14.89 0.56 20.98
C ILE A 16 13.90 -0.10 20.03
N LYS A 17 12.60 -0.09 20.36
CA LYS A 17 11.55 -0.64 19.49
C LYS A 17 11.61 0.00 18.10
N ARG A 18 11.69 1.33 18.02
CA ARG A 18 11.79 2.09 16.74
C ARG A 18 13.00 1.65 15.93
N SER A 19 14.16 1.52 16.58
CA SER A 19 15.40 1.07 15.93
C SER A 19 15.25 -0.35 15.35
N ILE A 20 14.70 -1.28 16.13
CA ILE A 20 14.45 -2.66 15.69
C ILE A 20 13.49 -2.71 14.48
N ARG A 21 12.40 -1.93 14.50
CA ARG A 21 11.45 -1.90 13.38
C ARG A 21 12.06 -1.29 12.12
N ARG A 22 12.81 -0.19 12.26
CA ARG A 22 13.58 0.39 11.16
C ARG A 22 14.58 -0.61 10.59
N HIS A 23 15.23 -1.41 11.43
CA HIS A 23 16.13 -2.46 10.98
C HIS A 23 15.39 -3.53 10.16
N PHE A 24 14.22 -4.00 10.60
CA PHE A 24 13.42 -4.94 9.81
C PHE A 24 12.94 -4.36 8.48
N GLU A 25 12.48 -3.10 8.46
CA GLU A 25 12.12 -2.40 7.23
C GLU A 25 13.32 -2.33 6.26
N ASN A 26 14.45 -1.84 6.75
CA ASN A 26 15.70 -1.73 6.02
C ASN A 26 16.13 -3.08 5.42
N ASN A 27 16.10 -4.16 6.21
CA ASN A 27 16.46 -5.49 5.73
C ASN A 27 15.48 -6.00 4.68
N ALA A 28 14.17 -5.81 4.88
CA ALA A 28 13.18 -6.25 3.91
C ALA A 28 13.32 -5.51 2.56
N ILE A 29 13.60 -4.20 2.59
CA ILE A 29 13.86 -3.40 1.38
C ILE A 29 15.17 -3.83 0.70
N ASP A 30 16.22 -4.13 1.46
CA ASP A 30 17.50 -4.59 0.87
C ASP A 30 17.37 -5.94 0.18
N GLU A 31 16.61 -6.85 0.77
CA GLU A 31 16.39 -8.17 0.20
C GLU A 31 15.53 -8.09 -1.06
N MET A 32 14.46 -7.29 -1.03
CA MET A 32 13.69 -6.95 -2.22
C MET A 32 14.58 -6.36 -3.33
N ARG A 33 15.44 -5.39 -2.99
CA ARG A 33 16.42 -4.79 -3.93
C ARG A 33 17.35 -5.86 -4.53
N LYS A 34 17.95 -6.72 -3.70
CA LYS A 34 18.85 -7.78 -4.18
C LYS A 34 18.14 -8.74 -5.14
N THR A 35 16.93 -9.17 -4.80
CA THR A 35 16.13 -10.05 -5.66
C THR A 35 15.81 -9.38 -6.99
N MET A 36 15.39 -8.11 -6.97
CA MET A 36 15.09 -7.34 -8.17
C MET A 36 16.32 -7.17 -9.08
N ILE A 37 17.50 -6.91 -8.50
CA ILE A 37 18.77 -6.83 -9.23
C ILE A 37 19.11 -8.17 -9.90
N ASN A 38 19.04 -9.27 -9.13
CA ASN A 38 19.32 -10.61 -9.66
C ASN A 38 18.34 -10.98 -10.79
N ALA A 39 17.06 -10.65 -10.62
CA ALA A 39 16.04 -10.85 -11.64
C ALA A 39 16.32 -10.05 -12.91
N ALA A 40 16.71 -8.79 -12.80
CA ALA A 40 17.07 -7.95 -13.94
C ALA A 40 18.23 -8.56 -14.74
N ASN A 41 19.28 -8.99 -14.04
CA ASN A 41 20.48 -9.56 -14.65
C ASN A 41 20.25 -10.90 -15.35
N ASN A 42 19.39 -11.75 -14.78
CA ASN A 42 19.20 -13.12 -15.27
C ASN A 42 18.14 -13.24 -16.38
N HIS A 43 17.27 -12.24 -16.54
CA HIS A 43 16.06 -12.38 -17.36
C HIS A 43 15.79 -11.19 -18.29
N ASN A 44 16.74 -10.28 -18.45
CA ASN A 44 16.61 -9.10 -19.31
C ASN A 44 15.36 -8.24 -18.97
N PHE A 45 15.00 -8.19 -17.68
CA PHE A 45 13.81 -7.51 -17.15
C PHE A 45 14.03 -6.00 -16.89
N GLY A 46 14.83 -5.32 -17.72
CA GLY A 46 15.21 -3.91 -17.52
C GLY A 46 14.02 -2.94 -17.37
N ALA A 47 12.84 -3.30 -17.90
CA ALA A 47 11.62 -2.49 -17.84
C ALA A 47 10.83 -2.57 -16.52
N ILE A 48 11.25 -3.37 -15.52
CA ILE A 48 10.54 -3.48 -14.23
C ILE A 48 10.96 -2.36 -13.24
N TYR A 49 12.07 -1.67 -13.47
CA TYR A 49 12.74 -0.90 -12.42
C TYR A 49 13.16 0.49 -12.89
N ASP A 50 12.20 1.32 -13.31
CA ASP A 50 12.41 2.70 -13.76
C ASP A 50 12.64 3.69 -12.61
N TYR A 51 13.33 3.27 -11.56
CA TYR A 51 13.71 4.12 -10.46
C TYR A 51 14.74 5.16 -10.92
N HIS A 52 14.49 6.43 -10.60
CA HIS A 52 15.31 7.53 -11.11
C HIS A 52 16.51 7.89 -10.22
N LYS A 53 16.57 7.42 -8.96
CA LYS A 53 17.76 7.62 -8.09
C LYS A 53 18.66 6.40 -8.14
N LEU A 54 19.84 6.59 -8.72
CA LEU A 54 20.95 5.64 -8.77
C LEU A 54 21.91 5.94 -7.60
N LYS A 55 22.56 4.90 -7.06
CA LYS A 55 23.66 5.07 -6.10
C LYS A 55 24.98 4.75 -6.80
N ASP A 56 25.96 5.65 -6.66
CA ASP A 56 27.38 5.45 -6.97
C ASP A 56 27.65 4.67 -8.29
N GLY A 57 27.43 5.32 -9.43
CA GLY A 57 28.08 4.93 -10.69
C GLY A 57 27.54 3.73 -11.47
N ASP A 58 26.55 2.98 -10.97
CA ASP A 58 26.02 1.80 -11.69
C ASP A 58 24.49 1.73 -11.74
N ASN A 59 23.99 1.09 -12.80
CA ASN A 59 22.61 0.98 -13.31
C ASN A 59 21.55 0.38 -12.36
N TYR A 60 21.65 0.56 -11.05
CA TYR A 60 20.75 -0.06 -10.07
C TYR A 60 20.07 0.95 -9.13
N PRO A 61 18.79 0.73 -8.81
CA PRO A 61 18.02 1.64 -7.96
C PRO A 61 18.56 1.71 -6.54
N ASP A 62 18.69 2.92 -6.00
CA ASP A 62 18.65 3.12 -4.55
C ASP A 62 17.20 3.03 -4.08
N LEU A 63 16.69 1.79 -3.96
CA LEU A 63 15.30 1.53 -3.60
C LEU A 63 14.91 2.24 -2.29
N ARG A 64 15.82 2.31 -1.32
CA ARG A 64 15.58 3.00 -0.04
C ARG A 64 15.39 4.49 -0.23
N SER A 65 16.32 5.14 -0.93
CA SER A 65 16.24 6.59 -1.14
C SER A 65 15.05 6.94 -2.02
N ASN A 66 14.81 6.20 -3.11
CA ASN A 66 13.64 6.38 -3.97
C ASN A 66 12.35 6.33 -3.15
N MET A 67 12.11 5.23 -2.43
CA MET A 67 10.89 5.04 -1.65
C MET A 67 10.68 6.12 -0.58
N ARG A 68 11.75 6.71 -0.04
CA ARG A 68 11.68 7.74 1.00
C ARG A 68 11.48 9.16 0.47
N THR A 69 11.83 9.40 -0.79
CA THR A 69 11.93 10.77 -1.33
C THR A 69 10.97 11.03 -2.48
N ILE A 70 10.41 9.99 -3.11
CA ILE A 70 9.51 10.12 -4.26
C ILE A 70 8.30 11.03 -3.97
N THR A 71 7.78 11.04 -2.75
CA THR A 71 6.67 11.93 -2.38
C THR A 71 7.05 13.41 -2.50
N GLN A 72 8.31 13.76 -2.21
CA GLN A 72 8.80 15.11 -2.41
C GLN A 72 8.93 15.42 -3.90
N ASP A 73 9.41 14.47 -4.69
CA ASP A 73 9.53 14.62 -6.15
C ASP A 73 8.14 14.83 -6.79
N LEU A 74 7.15 14.02 -6.41
CA LEU A 74 5.74 14.17 -6.82
C LEU A 74 5.16 15.52 -6.39
N ARG A 75 5.47 15.97 -5.16
CA ARG A 75 5.03 17.28 -4.65
C ARG A 75 5.62 18.42 -5.48
N ASN A 76 6.89 18.31 -5.86
CA ASN A 76 7.60 19.28 -6.69
C ASN A 76 7.04 19.30 -8.11
N GLU A 77 6.80 18.14 -8.73
CA GLU A 77 6.18 18.02 -10.05
C GLU A 77 4.79 18.68 -10.09
N LEU A 78 3.99 18.50 -9.03
CA LEU A 78 2.66 19.10 -8.94
C LEU A 78 2.69 20.65 -8.90
N GLY A 79 3.81 21.25 -8.46
CA GLY A 79 3.95 22.69 -8.36
C GLY A 79 3.02 23.32 -7.32
N ILE A 80 2.45 24.49 -7.62
CA ILE A 80 1.54 25.19 -6.69
C ILE A 80 0.16 24.52 -6.73
N ILE A 81 -0.34 24.12 -5.56
CA ILE A 81 -1.68 23.54 -5.40
C ILE A 81 -2.71 24.66 -5.55
N ASN A 82 -3.58 24.55 -6.56
CA ASN A 82 -4.65 25.53 -6.78
C ASN A 82 -5.87 25.28 -5.86
N GLU A 83 -6.83 26.19 -5.86
CA GLU A 83 -8.01 26.12 -4.97
C GLU A 83 -8.83 24.83 -5.13
N ASN A 84 -9.04 24.36 -6.37
CA ASN A 84 -9.78 23.12 -6.63
C ASN A 84 -9.05 21.90 -6.04
N GLN A 85 -7.73 21.86 -6.19
CA GLN A 85 -6.90 20.81 -5.59
C GLN A 85 -6.85 20.93 -4.07
N GLN A 86 -6.85 22.14 -3.52
CA GLN A 86 -6.80 22.37 -2.07
C GLN A 86 -8.03 21.79 -1.37
N GLY A 87 -9.23 21.95 -1.95
CA GLY A 87 -10.44 21.32 -1.44
C GLY A 87 -10.35 19.79 -1.42
N PHE A 88 -9.80 19.18 -2.48
CA PHE A 88 -9.55 17.75 -2.54
C PHE A 88 -8.53 17.29 -1.48
N VAL A 89 -7.42 18.02 -1.32
CA VAL A 89 -6.37 17.73 -0.33
C VAL A 89 -6.93 17.74 1.09
N GLN A 90 -7.73 18.76 1.44
CA GLN A 90 -8.36 18.85 2.75
C GLN A 90 -9.31 17.69 2.99
N ALA A 91 -10.18 17.39 2.02
CA ALA A 91 -11.11 16.27 2.09
C ALA A 91 -10.37 14.93 2.24
N PHE A 92 -9.32 14.68 1.45
CA PHE A 92 -8.51 13.46 1.52
C PHE A 92 -7.82 13.30 2.88
N LYS A 93 -7.18 14.36 3.38
CA LYS A 93 -6.47 14.33 4.68
C LYS A 93 -7.40 14.18 5.88
N SER A 94 -8.68 14.53 5.73
CA SER A 94 -9.69 14.29 6.77
C SER A 94 -10.13 12.82 6.86
N LYS A 95 -9.78 11.98 5.87
CA LYS A 95 -10.26 10.60 5.81
C LYS A 95 -9.52 9.68 6.77
N GLU A 96 -10.28 8.72 7.28
CA GLU A 96 -9.70 7.57 7.97
C GLU A 96 -9.40 6.46 6.96
N PHE A 97 -8.17 5.97 6.99
CA PHE A 97 -7.73 4.86 6.15
C PHE A 97 -7.70 3.59 6.97
N TYR A 98 -8.02 2.47 6.33
CA TYR A 98 -7.98 1.15 6.92
C TYR A 98 -7.18 0.20 6.03
N ILE A 99 -6.41 -0.68 6.65
CA ILE A 99 -5.72 -1.77 5.96
C ILE A 99 -6.43 -3.08 6.26
N VAL A 100 -6.56 -3.93 5.24
CA VAL A 100 -7.30 -5.19 5.33
C VAL A 100 -6.41 -6.35 4.93
N HIS A 101 -6.28 -7.31 5.84
CA HIS A 101 -5.66 -8.61 5.57
C HIS A 101 -6.75 -9.67 5.46
N ALA A 102 -6.61 -10.59 4.51
CA ALA A 102 -7.52 -11.71 4.35
C ALA A 102 -6.75 -13.03 4.49
N SER A 103 -7.33 -13.99 5.19
CA SER A 103 -6.79 -15.33 5.37
C SER A 103 -7.89 -16.38 5.27
N GLU A 104 -7.50 -17.60 4.96
CA GLU A 104 -8.42 -18.74 4.99
C GLU A 104 -8.62 -19.24 6.42
N ASN A 105 -7.61 -19.09 7.27
CA ASN A 105 -7.67 -19.52 8.66
C ASN A 105 -8.01 -18.35 9.59
N ASN A 106 -8.65 -18.67 10.72
CA ASN A 106 -8.73 -17.72 11.83
C ASN A 106 -7.34 -17.55 12.46
N LEU A 107 -6.84 -16.32 12.49
CA LEU A 107 -5.50 -15.96 12.98
C LEU A 107 -5.55 -15.27 14.35
N ILE A 108 -6.74 -15.15 14.96
CA ILE A 108 -6.91 -14.57 16.28
C ILE A 108 -6.49 -15.60 17.33
N ASP A 109 -5.58 -15.19 18.22
CA ASP A 109 -5.23 -15.96 19.41
C ASP A 109 -6.46 -16.06 20.31
N SER A 110 -6.98 -17.27 20.52
CA SER A 110 -8.20 -17.52 21.28
C SER A 110 -8.11 -17.11 22.75
N THR A 111 -6.90 -17.11 23.32
CA THR A 111 -6.66 -16.81 24.73
C THR A 111 -6.46 -15.32 24.96
N LYS A 112 -5.62 -14.69 24.12
CA LYS A 112 -5.24 -13.28 24.25
C LYS A 112 -6.14 -12.33 23.46
N LYS A 113 -6.99 -12.87 22.58
CA LYS A 113 -7.76 -12.13 21.57
C LYS A 113 -6.88 -11.21 20.71
N SER A 114 -5.60 -11.51 20.60
CA SER A 114 -4.63 -10.73 19.85
C SER A 114 -4.48 -11.27 18.43
N LEU A 115 -4.25 -10.39 17.47
CA LEU A 115 -3.97 -10.74 16.09
C LEU A 115 -2.47 -10.57 15.81
N ASN A 116 -1.79 -11.65 15.44
CA ASN A 116 -0.39 -11.61 15.02
C ASN A 116 -0.26 -12.16 13.60
N LEU A 117 0.04 -11.26 12.68
CA LEU A 117 0.28 -11.59 11.28
C LEU A 117 1.79 -11.66 11.05
N PHE A 118 2.25 -12.73 10.40
CA PHE A 118 3.66 -12.95 10.11
C PHE A 118 3.89 -12.96 8.61
N SER A 119 5.03 -12.41 8.18
CA SER A 119 5.44 -12.52 6.79
C SER A 119 5.74 -13.98 6.46
N ARG A 120 5.72 -14.34 5.17
CA ARG A 120 6.02 -15.70 4.72
C ARG A 120 7.38 -16.18 5.23
N ALA A 121 8.42 -15.35 5.09
CA ALA A 121 9.75 -15.66 5.59
C ALA A 121 9.74 -15.99 7.10
N THR A 122 9.00 -15.20 7.91
CA THR A 122 8.89 -15.46 9.35
C THR A 122 8.08 -16.71 9.68
N LEU A 123 7.04 -17.03 8.90
CA LEU A 123 6.31 -18.29 9.06
C LEU A 123 7.22 -19.50 8.80
N MET A 124 8.05 -19.43 7.75
CA MET A 124 9.05 -20.45 7.44
C MET A 124 10.13 -20.57 8.54
N GLU A 125 10.71 -19.45 8.99
CA GLU A 125 11.67 -19.40 10.11
C GLU A 125 11.11 -20.07 11.38
N ARG A 126 9.81 -19.89 11.64
CA ARG A 126 9.11 -20.43 12.80
C ARG A 126 8.53 -21.83 12.60
N LYS A 127 8.73 -22.44 11.42
CA LYS A 127 8.15 -23.73 11.04
C LYS A 127 6.63 -23.78 11.23
N MET A 128 5.96 -22.66 11.00
CA MET A 128 4.50 -22.57 11.06
C MET A 128 3.91 -23.00 9.73
N THR A 129 2.84 -23.79 9.76
CA THR A 129 2.12 -24.20 8.55
C THR A 129 1.29 -23.04 8.00
N PHE A 130 1.34 -22.83 6.69
CA PHE A 130 0.51 -21.86 5.98
C PHE A 130 0.16 -22.38 4.58
N CYS A 131 -0.95 -21.90 4.02
CA CYS A 131 -1.36 -22.26 2.67
C CYS A 131 -0.45 -21.62 1.64
N ASP A 132 0.25 -22.44 0.86
CA ASP A 132 1.07 -21.96 -0.24
C ASP A 132 0.20 -21.77 -1.51
N TYR A 133 -0.36 -20.58 -1.69
CA TYR A 133 -1.22 -20.31 -2.84
C TYR A 133 -0.42 -20.11 -4.13
N SER A 134 -0.21 -21.19 -4.89
CA SER A 134 0.03 -21.23 -6.35
C SER A 134 1.31 -20.56 -6.91
N GLY A 135 1.73 -20.95 -8.13
CA GLY A 135 2.94 -20.47 -8.81
C GLY A 135 3.04 -18.95 -9.05
N ALA A 136 1.96 -18.17 -8.84
CA ALA A 136 2.03 -16.71 -8.78
C ALA A 136 2.90 -16.22 -7.61
N THR A 137 2.81 -16.89 -6.45
CA THR A 137 3.67 -16.63 -5.31
C THR A 137 5.13 -16.93 -5.63
N GLN A 138 5.43 -17.99 -6.38
CA GLN A 138 6.83 -18.28 -6.74
C GLN A 138 7.46 -17.18 -7.60
N LYS A 139 6.70 -16.58 -8.52
CA LYS A 139 7.16 -15.43 -9.32
C LYS A 139 7.36 -14.18 -8.46
N ASP A 140 6.41 -13.86 -7.57
CA ASP A 140 6.57 -12.75 -6.62
C ASP A 140 7.86 -12.91 -5.79
N LEU A 141 8.13 -14.14 -5.32
CA LEU A 141 9.34 -14.46 -4.58
C LEU A 141 10.61 -14.31 -5.42
N SER A 142 10.64 -14.89 -6.63
CA SER A 142 11.84 -14.92 -7.46
C SER A 142 12.18 -13.57 -8.09
N TYR A 143 11.17 -12.73 -8.36
CA TYR A 143 11.35 -11.46 -9.05
C TYR A 143 11.32 -10.24 -8.12
N LEU A 144 10.53 -10.27 -7.03
CA LEU A 144 10.35 -9.11 -6.16
C LEU A 144 10.93 -9.30 -4.75
N GLY A 145 11.04 -10.53 -4.24
CA GLY A 145 11.56 -10.77 -2.89
C GLY A 145 10.70 -10.14 -1.79
N ASN A 146 9.37 -10.15 -1.95
CA ASN A 146 8.42 -9.51 -1.05
C ASN A 146 7.95 -10.39 0.13
N ASP A 147 8.54 -11.57 0.35
CA ASP A 147 8.20 -12.53 1.42
C ASP A 147 8.49 -12.06 2.85
N ARG A 148 9.29 -11.01 2.98
CA ARG A 148 9.59 -10.38 4.26
C ARG A 148 8.54 -9.35 4.69
N PHE A 149 7.43 -9.22 3.96
CA PHE A 149 6.32 -8.35 4.31
C PHE A 149 5.03 -9.12 4.62
N VAL A 150 4.22 -8.54 5.50
CA VAL A 150 2.79 -8.83 5.61
C VAL A 150 2.06 -7.82 4.72
N SER A 151 1.30 -8.31 3.75
CA SER A 151 0.57 -7.45 2.81
C SER A 151 -0.88 -7.21 3.25
N PHE A 152 -1.36 -6.01 2.95
CA PHE A 152 -2.72 -5.54 3.20
C PHE A 152 -3.23 -4.74 2.02
N SER A 153 -4.53 -4.82 1.71
CA SER A 153 -5.19 -3.84 0.84
C SER A 153 -5.58 -2.58 1.61
N LEU A 154 -5.65 -1.44 0.94
CA LEU A 154 -6.11 -0.16 1.52
C LEU A 154 -7.62 0.08 1.27
N GLU A 155 -8.31 0.60 2.27
CA GLU A 155 -9.69 1.07 2.22
C GLU A 155 -9.80 2.49 2.79
N VAL A 156 -10.84 3.22 2.38
CA VAL A 156 -11.19 4.54 2.91
C VAL A 156 -12.51 4.48 3.66
N GLY A 157 -12.56 5.15 4.80
CA GLY A 157 -13.76 5.32 5.62
C GLY A 157 -13.92 4.26 6.69
N ARG A 158 -14.95 4.39 7.53
CA ARG A 158 -15.19 3.46 8.65
C ARG A 158 -15.89 2.17 8.26
N ASN A 159 -16.68 2.20 7.20
CA ASN A 159 -17.45 1.05 6.77
C ASN A 159 -16.56 0.09 5.96
N PRO A 160 -16.54 -1.21 6.28
CA PRO A 160 -15.81 -2.20 5.49
C PRO A 160 -16.27 -2.23 4.03
N LYS A 161 -15.32 -2.29 3.08
CA LYS A 161 -15.62 -2.28 1.65
C LYS A 161 -15.28 -3.60 0.95
N LYS A 162 -14.29 -4.33 1.46
CA LYS A 162 -13.84 -5.60 0.89
C LYS A 162 -14.71 -6.76 1.37
N CYS A 163 -15.41 -7.37 0.43
CA CYS A 163 -16.25 -8.55 0.67
C CYS A 163 -15.64 -9.87 0.16
N LYS A 164 -14.59 -9.81 -0.67
CA LYS A 164 -13.99 -11.00 -1.31
C LYS A 164 -12.47 -10.92 -1.36
N SER A 165 -11.83 -12.07 -1.21
CA SER A 165 -10.39 -12.25 -1.39
C SER A 165 -10.09 -13.67 -1.87
N ARG A 166 -9.08 -13.81 -2.73
CA ARG A 166 -8.53 -15.13 -3.10
C ARG A 166 -7.76 -15.79 -1.95
N PHE A 167 -7.38 -15.02 -0.94
CA PHE A 167 -6.59 -15.48 0.20
C PHE A 167 -7.45 -16.02 1.34
N GLY A 168 -8.78 -15.97 1.20
CA GLY A 168 -9.73 -16.57 2.12
C GLY A 168 -10.82 -15.62 2.60
N HIS A 169 -11.61 -16.12 3.54
CA HIS A 169 -12.88 -15.52 3.98
C HIS A 169 -12.85 -14.90 5.39
N HIS A 170 -11.70 -14.95 6.06
CA HIS A 170 -11.43 -14.25 7.32
C HIS A 170 -10.75 -12.91 7.03
N PHE A 171 -11.42 -11.80 7.32
CA PHE A 171 -10.91 -10.45 7.09
C PHE A 171 -10.58 -9.78 8.42
N TYR A 172 -9.39 -9.20 8.46
CA TYR A 172 -8.89 -8.41 9.58
C TYR A 172 -8.68 -6.99 9.10
N ARG A 173 -9.46 -6.07 9.63
CA ARG A 173 -9.48 -4.68 9.22
C ARG A 173 -8.94 -3.80 10.33
N ILE A 174 -7.92 -3.01 10.04
CA ILE A 174 -7.16 -2.25 11.02
C ILE A 174 -7.10 -0.80 10.57
N ARG A 175 -7.45 0.14 11.46
CA ARG A 175 -7.23 1.57 11.19
C ARG A 175 -5.74 1.81 10.92
N TYR A 176 -5.42 2.34 9.74
CA TYR A 176 -4.08 2.67 9.30
C TYR A 176 -3.69 4.05 9.83
N SER A 177 -2.69 4.09 10.70
CA SER A 177 -2.27 5.31 11.39
C SER A 177 -0.80 5.24 11.78
N GLY A 178 -0.07 6.35 11.61
CA GLY A 178 1.31 6.50 12.07
C GLY A 178 1.48 6.40 13.59
N ASN A 179 0.40 6.56 14.36
CA ASN A 179 0.43 6.38 15.81
C ASN A 179 0.55 4.90 16.23
N LYS A 180 0.21 3.97 15.33
CA LYS A 180 0.37 2.54 15.59
C LYS A 180 1.80 2.14 15.28
N PHE A 181 2.50 1.69 16.32
CA PHE A 181 3.92 1.33 16.25
C PHE A 181 4.24 0.29 15.16
N SER A 182 3.37 -0.71 14.97
CA SER A 182 3.49 -1.74 13.93
C SER A 182 3.39 -1.19 12.51
N LEU A 183 2.79 0.00 12.31
CA LEU A 183 2.47 0.58 11.00
C LEU A 183 3.36 1.77 10.64
N MET A 184 4.09 2.35 11.59
CA MET A 184 4.95 3.51 11.33
C MET A 184 6.03 3.23 10.25
N HIS A 185 6.49 1.98 10.18
CA HIS A 185 7.52 1.48 9.26
C HIS A 185 6.94 0.63 8.13
N SER A 186 5.66 0.79 7.81
CA SER A 186 5.08 0.15 6.63
C SER A 186 5.56 0.85 5.35
N SER A 187 5.53 0.12 4.25
CA SER A 187 5.63 0.67 2.91
C SER A 187 4.29 0.57 2.17
N MET A 188 4.15 1.29 1.06
CA MET A 188 3.00 1.18 0.18
C MET A 188 3.46 1.07 -1.27
N MET A 189 2.80 0.19 -2.03
CA MET A 189 2.93 0.05 -3.48
C MET A 189 1.60 0.39 -4.12
N LEU A 190 1.56 1.22 -5.18
CA LEU A 190 0.29 1.57 -5.83
C LEU A 190 -0.18 0.58 -6.89
N PHE A 191 0.73 -0.25 -7.42
CA PHE A 191 0.44 -1.19 -8.49
C PHE A 191 1.01 -2.57 -8.19
N ASP A 192 0.48 -3.56 -8.91
CA ASP A 192 1.10 -4.88 -9.00
C ASP A 192 2.48 -4.74 -9.65
N GLN A 193 3.53 -5.07 -8.89
CA GLN A 193 4.90 -4.87 -9.34
C GLN A 193 5.37 -5.88 -10.37
N LEU A 194 4.66 -6.97 -10.60
CA LEU A 194 4.95 -7.88 -11.72
C LEU A 194 4.22 -7.42 -12.97
N ASN A 195 2.92 -7.15 -12.84
CA ASN A 195 2.02 -6.90 -13.95
C ASN A 195 1.15 -5.65 -13.73
N PRO A 196 1.74 -4.43 -13.72
CA PRO A 196 1.01 -3.21 -13.43
C PRO A 196 -0.09 -2.90 -14.46
N TYR A 197 0.13 -3.28 -15.73
CA TYR A 197 -0.82 -3.05 -16.82
C TYR A 197 -2.07 -3.91 -16.74
N LEU A 198 -2.00 -5.12 -16.16
CA LEU A 198 -3.20 -5.94 -15.92
C LEU A 198 -4.21 -5.22 -15.02
N TYR A 199 -3.72 -4.31 -14.17
CA TYR A 199 -4.61 -3.50 -13.37
C TYR A 199 -5.19 -2.32 -14.16
N LEU A 200 -4.52 -1.84 -15.21
CA LEU A 200 -4.98 -0.74 -16.08
C LEU A 200 -6.03 -1.17 -17.11
N GLU A 201 -6.08 -2.45 -17.46
CA GLU A 201 -7.04 -2.98 -18.42
C GLU A 201 -8.26 -3.59 -17.71
N GLY A 202 -9.42 -2.93 -17.82
CA GLY A 202 -10.72 -3.56 -17.55
C GLY A 202 -11.01 -3.97 -16.10
N SER A 203 -10.38 -3.36 -15.09
CA SER A 203 -10.72 -3.66 -13.69
C SER A 203 -12.14 -3.16 -13.35
N ALA A 204 -12.96 -4.01 -12.71
CA ALA A 204 -14.34 -3.65 -12.35
C ALA A 204 -14.43 -2.37 -11.50
N ASN A 205 -13.46 -2.13 -10.61
CA ASN A 205 -13.42 -0.91 -9.81
C ASN A 205 -13.18 0.35 -10.66
N ARG A 206 -12.41 0.25 -11.74
CA ARG A 206 -12.18 1.38 -12.66
C ARG A 206 -13.45 1.71 -13.43
N GLU A 207 -14.16 0.71 -13.92
CA GLU A 207 -15.46 0.97 -14.56
C GLU A 207 -16.45 1.64 -13.61
N ARG A 208 -16.49 1.21 -12.34
CA ARG A 208 -17.29 1.89 -11.32
C ARG A 208 -16.86 3.34 -11.11
N LEU A 209 -15.56 3.61 -11.02
CA LEU A 209 -15.04 4.97 -10.94
C LEU A 209 -15.51 5.81 -12.13
N PHE A 210 -15.30 5.32 -13.35
CA PHE A 210 -15.63 6.05 -14.57
C PHE A 210 -17.12 6.30 -14.72
N ASN A 211 -17.96 5.35 -14.33
CA ASN A 211 -19.41 5.50 -14.38
C ASN A 211 -19.92 6.42 -13.27
N HIS A 212 -19.39 6.31 -12.04
CA HIS A 212 -19.80 7.16 -10.91
C HIS A 212 -19.55 8.64 -11.19
N PHE A 213 -18.35 8.98 -11.69
CA PHE A 213 -18.00 10.36 -12.02
C PHE A 213 -18.35 10.73 -13.46
N ASN A 214 -19.00 9.86 -14.23
CA ASN A 214 -19.31 10.09 -15.65
C ASN A 214 -18.10 10.65 -16.44
N ILE A 215 -16.96 9.95 -16.36
CA ILE A 215 -15.71 10.35 -17.00
C ILE A 215 -15.79 10.11 -18.51
N SER A 216 -15.39 11.10 -19.30
CA SER A 216 -15.42 11.06 -20.77
C SER A 216 -14.50 9.98 -21.33
N ALA A 217 -14.83 9.45 -22.51
CA ALA A 217 -14.03 8.43 -23.19
C ALA A 217 -12.57 8.88 -23.43
N GLU A 218 -12.35 10.18 -23.68
CA GLU A 218 -11.01 10.75 -23.85
C GLU A 218 -10.19 10.62 -22.56
N SER A 219 -10.73 11.06 -21.41
CA SER A 219 -10.04 10.92 -20.13
C SER A 219 -9.89 9.48 -19.67
N ARG A 220 -10.85 8.59 -19.99
CA ARG A 220 -10.69 7.14 -19.76
C ARG A 220 -9.46 6.62 -20.49
N LYS A 221 -9.34 6.90 -21.80
CA LYS A 221 -8.20 6.49 -22.63
C LYS A 221 -6.87 7.06 -22.12
N GLN A 222 -6.84 8.30 -21.64
CA GLN A 222 -5.63 8.89 -21.04
C GLN A 222 -5.21 8.17 -19.76
N LEU A 223 -6.16 7.87 -18.88
CA LEU A 223 -5.88 7.14 -17.64
C LEU A 223 -5.46 5.69 -17.91
N GLU A 224 -6.04 5.04 -18.92
CA GLU A 224 -5.68 3.67 -19.31
C GLU A 224 -4.32 3.60 -19.99
N GLY A 225 -4.01 4.57 -20.85
CA GLY A 225 -2.75 4.63 -21.61
C GLY A 225 -1.57 5.22 -20.85
N ARG A 226 -1.72 5.53 -19.56
CA ARG A 226 -0.66 6.18 -18.79
C ARG A 226 0.51 5.24 -18.51
N THR A 227 1.73 5.75 -18.65
CA THR A 227 2.93 5.00 -18.28
C THR A 227 2.96 4.79 -16.77
N ILE A 228 2.94 3.53 -16.33
CA ILE A 228 3.16 3.21 -14.92
C ILE A 228 4.65 3.15 -14.66
N ARG A 229 5.08 4.06 -13.78
CA ARG A 229 6.42 4.05 -13.24
C ARG A 229 6.47 3.24 -11.95
N ARG A 230 7.05 2.04 -12.03
CA ARG A 230 7.11 1.09 -10.90
C ARG A 230 8.00 1.67 -9.78
N GLY A 231 9.04 2.42 -10.16
CA GLY A 231 9.91 3.09 -9.22
C GLY A 231 9.21 4.20 -8.43
N ASP A 232 8.37 4.95 -9.11
CA ASP A 232 7.71 6.15 -8.57
C ASP A 232 6.41 5.84 -7.80
N SER A 233 6.02 4.58 -7.74
CA SER A 233 4.79 4.11 -7.08
C SER A 233 5.04 3.31 -5.80
N SER A 234 6.25 3.45 -5.24
CA SER A 234 6.71 2.76 -4.03
C SER A 234 7.05 3.77 -2.93
N PHE A 235 6.45 3.66 -1.74
CA PHE A 235 6.66 4.58 -0.62
C PHE A 235 7.09 3.85 0.64
N SER A 236 7.96 4.46 1.46
CA SER A 236 8.39 3.93 2.78
C SER A 236 7.98 4.88 3.89
N GLY A 237 7.34 4.34 4.93
CA GLY A 237 6.76 5.07 6.06
C GLY A 237 5.30 5.46 5.87
N PHE A 238 4.54 5.51 6.97
CA PHE A 238 3.11 5.85 6.97
C PHE A 238 2.80 7.19 6.28
N ASP A 239 3.40 8.30 6.77
CA ASP A 239 3.09 9.65 6.27
C ASP A 239 3.47 9.80 4.81
N ASN A 240 4.62 9.23 4.45
CA ASN A 240 5.13 9.25 3.10
C ASN A 240 4.24 8.43 2.14
N SER A 241 3.68 7.31 2.61
CA SER A 241 2.74 6.50 1.82
C SER A 241 1.42 7.21 1.55
N ILE A 242 0.81 7.81 2.58
CA ILE A 242 -0.48 8.51 2.44
C ILE A 242 -0.32 9.79 1.60
N ASN A 243 0.73 10.58 1.84
CA ASN A 243 0.99 11.77 1.03
C ASN A 243 1.43 11.41 -0.39
N GLY A 244 2.20 10.34 -0.56
CA GLY A 244 2.60 9.81 -1.86
C GLY A 244 1.39 9.43 -2.70
N LEU A 245 0.45 8.66 -2.14
CA LEU A 245 -0.84 8.34 -2.78
C LEU A 245 -1.62 9.60 -3.18
N LEU A 246 -1.73 10.59 -2.28
CA LEU A 246 -2.40 11.85 -2.55
C LEU A 246 -1.78 12.60 -3.75
N TYR A 247 -0.46 12.79 -3.75
CA TYR A 247 0.21 13.54 -4.81
C TYR A 247 0.21 12.78 -6.13
N TYR A 248 0.27 11.44 -6.09
CA TYR A 248 0.14 10.62 -7.28
C TYR A 248 -1.26 10.79 -7.92
N ILE A 249 -2.33 10.75 -7.11
CA ILE A 249 -3.70 11.02 -7.58
C ILE A 249 -3.78 12.41 -8.23
N LEU A 250 -3.24 13.43 -7.57
CA LEU A 250 -3.31 14.81 -8.07
C LEU A 250 -2.52 15.00 -9.36
N ASN A 251 -1.36 14.34 -9.50
CA ASN A 251 -0.56 14.37 -10.73
C ASN A 251 -1.27 13.66 -11.89
N ASP A 252 -1.93 12.51 -11.65
CA ASP A 252 -2.68 11.82 -12.70
C ASP A 252 -3.92 12.65 -13.12
N ILE A 253 -4.62 13.26 -12.16
CA ILE A 253 -5.78 14.12 -12.46
C ILE A 253 -5.34 15.41 -13.19
N SER A 254 -4.25 16.05 -12.78
CA SER A 254 -3.80 17.31 -13.38
C SER A 254 -3.41 17.16 -14.85
N LYS A 255 -2.94 15.98 -15.25
CA LYS A 255 -2.54 15.64 -16.62
C LYS A 255 -3.70 15.36 -17.57
N LEU A 256 -4.92 15.16 -17.07
CA LEU A 256 -6.08 14.94 -17.94
C LEU A 256 -6.31 16.17 -18.81
N CYS A 257 -6.60 16.01 -20.10
CA CYS A 257 -6.89 17.15 -20.98
C CYS A 257 -8.26 17.79 -20.69
N ASN A 258 -9.26 16.98 -20.34
CA ASN A 258 -10.63 17.45 -20.10
C ASN A 258 -10.76 18.10 -18.72
N GLU A 259 -10.94 19.43 -18.70
CA GLU A 259 -11.08 20.19 -17.45
C GLU A 259 -12.32 19.81 -16.64
N HIS A 260 -13.41 19.49 -17.31
CA HIS A 260 -14.64 19.12 -16.65
C HIS A 260 -14.47 17.81 -15.87
N ASP A 261 -13.80 16.82 -16.45
CA ASP A 261 -13.48 15.56 -15.77
C ASP A 261 -12.47 15.76 -14.63
N ARG A 262 -11.48 16.65 -14.78
CA ARG A 262 -10.60 17.05 -13.67
C ARG A 262 -11.43 17.58 -12.49
N LYS A 263 -12.37 18.48 -12.75
CA LYS A 263 -13.23 19.08 -11.72
C LYS A 263 -14.11 18.02 -11.03
N LYS A 264 -14.67 17.07 -11.77
CA LYS A 264 -15.48 15.97 -11.18
C LYS A 264 -14.66 15.09 -10.24
N LEU A 265 -13.44 14.71 -10.63
CA LEU A 265 -12.57 13.90 -9.76
C LEU A 265 -12.12 14.69 -8.52
N LEU A 266 -11.77 15.97 -8.68
CA LEU A 266 -11.38 16.85 -7.57
C LEU A 266 -12.56 17.23 -6.66
N SER A 267 -13.82 17.02 -7.07
CA SER A 267 -15.00 17.29 -6.25
C SER A 267 -15.34 16.15 -5.28
N ALA A 268 -14.63 15.02 -5.29
CA ALA A 268 -14.86 13.92 -4.35
C ALA A 268 -14.80 14.37 -2.88
N ARG A 269 -15.79 13.98 -2.07
CA ARG A 269 -15.85 14.33 -0.63
C ARG A 269 -16.17 13.14 0.27
N SER A 270 -16.92 12.15 -0.20
CA SER A 270 -17.35 10.99 0.57
C SER A 270 -16.28 9.89 0.64
N ASP A 271 -16.38 9.02 1.63
CA ASP A 271 -15.46 7.88 1.77
C ASP A 271 -15.55 6.94 0.56
N ASP A 272 -16.76 6.75 0.02
CA ASP A 272 -17.02 5.92 -1.16
C ASP A 272 -16.37 6.49 -2.41
N GLU A 273 -16.47 7.80 -2.65
CA GLU A 273 -15.82 8.47 -3.77
C GLU A 273 -14.30 8.35 -3.70
N PHE A 274 -13.69 8.57 -2.54
CA PHE A 274 -12.24 8.37 -2.38
C PHE A 274 -11.85 6.90 -2.55
N ASN A 275 -12.65 5.97 -2.05
CA ASN A 275 -12.41 4.54 -2.24
C ASN A 275 -12.50 4.16 -3.73
N LEU A 276 -13.43 4.75 -4.50
CA LEU A 276 -13.55 4.58 -5.95
C LEU A 276 -12.35 5.19 -6.70
N ILE A 277 -11.90 6.40 -6.34
CA ILE A 277 -10.74 7.03 -6.97
C ILE A 277 -9.49 6.18 -6.70
N ILE A 278 -9.23 5.85 -5.43
CA ILE A 278 -8.04 5.09 -5.05
C ILE A 278 -8.04 3.71 -5.69
N ASN A 279 -9.13 2.94 -5.54
CA ASN A 279 -9.20 1.58 -6.06
C ASN A 279 -9.66 1.48 -7.51
N GLY A 280 -9.94 2.59 -8.20
CA GLY A 280 -10.21 2.62 -9.64
C GLY A 280 -8.97 3.03 -10.43
N LEU A 281 -8.17 3.94 -9.86
CA LEU A 281 -6.90 4.35 -10.45
C LEU A 281 -5.77 3.40 -10.07
N TYR A 282 -5.73 2.91 -8.83
CA TYR A 282 -4.60 2.16 -8.26
C TYR A 282 -5.05 0.89 -7.54
N ARG A 283 -4.10 0.06 -7.17
CA ARG A 283 -4.30 -1.10 -6.29
C ARG A 283 -3.35 -1.02 -5.10
N PRO A 284 -3.57 -0.09 -4.14
CA PRO A 284 -2.61 0.11 -3.08
C PRO A 284 -2.46 -1.12 -2.19
N GLU A 285 -1.22 -1.56 -2.06
CA GLU A 285 -0.82 -2.61 -1.13
C GLU A 285 0.06 -1.99 -0.05
N VAL A 286 -0.40 -2.03 1.20
CA VAL A 286 0.40 -1.67 2.37
C VAL A 286 1.16 -2.90 2.83
N ARG A 287 2.46 -2.75 3.09
CA ARG A 287 3.38 -3.82 3.45
C ARG A 287 4.01 -3.53 4.80
N VAL A 288 3.85 -4.44 5.76
CA VAL A 288 4.47 -4.33 7.08
C VAL A 288 5.63 -5.33 7.19
N PRO A 289 6.87 -4.88 7.47
CA PRO A 289 8.02 -5.78 7.56
C PRO A 289 7.87 -6.79 8.71
N ARG A 290 8.20 -8.05 8.41
CA ARG A 290 8.32 -9.19 9.33
C ARG A 290 7.03 -9.63 10.02
N MET A 291 6.38 -8.75 10.77
CA MET A 291 5.14 -9.05 11.49
C MET A 291 4.31 -7.80 11.80
N ALA A 292 2.99 -7.95 11.82
CA ALA A 292 2.04 -6.95 12.29
C ALA A 292 1.23 -7.54 13.46
N GLY A 293 1.40 -6.95 14.65
CA GLY A 293 0.71 -7.37 15.86
C GLY A 293 -0.30 -6.31 16.30
N PHE A 294 -1.49 -6.76 16.70
CA PHE A 294 -2.62 -5.95 17.14
C PHE A 294 -3.32 -6.60 18.34
N LEU A 295 -3.69 -5.79 19.33
CA LEU A 295 -4.44 -6.20 20.51
C LEU A 295 -5.94 -6.22 20.23
N ASP A 296 -6.71 -6.80 21.14
CA ASP A 296 -8.18 -6.73 21.11
C ASP A 296 -8.64 -5.27 21.05
N GLY A 297 -9.64 -4.98 20.22
CA GLY A 297 -10.10 -3.62 19.92
C GLY A 297 -9.24 -2.81 18.95
N GLU A 298 -8.05 -3.28 18.55
CA GLU A 298 -7.23 -2.58 17.52
C GLU A 298 -7.54 -3.00 16.08
N TYR A 299 -8.34 -4.07 15.93
CA TYR A 299 -8.78 -4.63 14.65
C TYR A 299 -10.27 -4.99 14.70
N GLU A 300 -10.91 -4.96 13.54
CA GLU A 300 -12.23 -5.51 13.28
C GLU A 300 -12.06 -6.88 12.61
N TYR A 301 -12.78 -7.89 13.10
CA TYR A 301 -12.82 -9.22 12.49
C TYR A 301 -14.14 -9.42 11.76
N ILE A 302 -14.07 -9.78 10.49
CA ILE A 302 -15.22 -9.99 9.62
C ILE A 302 -15.06 -11.35 8.96
N LYS A 303 -16.05 -12.24 9.15
CA LYS A 303 -16.12 -13.52 8.46
C LYS A 303 -17.19 -13.44 7.38
N HIS A 304 -16.78 -13.55 6.12
CA HIS A 304 -17.74 -13.68 5.02
C HIS A 304 -18.08 -15.16 4.83
N GLY A 305 -19.34 -15.45 4.50
CA GLY A 305 -19.76 -16.81 4.15
C GLY A 305 -19.09 -17.28 2.86
N SER A 306 -18.81 -18.58 2.75
CA SER A 306 -18.24 -19.21 1.54
C SER A 306 -19.14 -19.04 0.30
N SER A 307 -20.41 -18.68 0.52
CA SER A 307 -21.44 -18.41 -0.46
C SER A 307 -22.22 -17.17 -0.03
N GLY A 308 -21.91 -16.04 -0.65
CA GLY A 308 -22.54 -14.75 -0.34
C GLY A 308 -22.25 -13.77 -1.46
N CYS A 309 -23.12 -13.79 -2.47
CA CYS A 309 -23.18 -12.77 -3.50
C CYS A 309 -23.46 -11.42 -2.82
N CYS A 310 -22.42 -10.62 -2.63
CA CYS A 310 -22.57 -9.19 -2.43
C CYS A 310 -22.25 -8.55 -3.76
N ILE A 311 -23.20 -7.76 -4.27
CA ILE A 311 -23.04 -6.93 -5.46
C ILE A 311 -21.74 -6.16 -5.28
N SER A 312 -20.73 -6.56 -6.05
CA SER A 312 -19.44 -5.90 -6.07
C SER A 312 -19.60 -4.61 -6.83
#